data_AF-A0A843JV63-F1
#
_entry.id   AF-A0A843JV63-F1
#
_cell.length_a   1.000
_cell.length_b   1.000
_cell.length_c   1.000
_cell.angle_alpha   90.00
_cell.angle_beta   90.00
_cell.angle_gamma   90.00
#
_symmetry.space_group_name_H-M   'P 1'
#
loop_
_entity.id
_entity.type
_entity.pdbx_description
1 polymer ?
#
loop_
_entity_poly.entity_id
_entity_poly.type
_entity_poly.pdbx_seq_one_letter_code
_entity_poly.pdbx_strand_id
1 'polypeptide(L)' 'MKTKYFYSNCLFEAIKGKLKDWKNVEVKKVRSMDNMVHFVWINKKEKIQYDFAQVQIIKHWFQYIRFYGYIRKKKIK' A
#
# COMPACT_ATOMS: atom_id res chain seq x y z
N MET A 1 -1.40 12.06 15.07
CA MET A 1 -1.48 12.19 13.60
C MET A 1 -2.74 11.46 13.15
N LYS A 2 -3.76 12.15 12.62
CA LYS A 2 -5.04 11.51 12.25
C LYS A 2 -4.85 10.60 11.03
N THR A 3 -5.37 9.37 11.09
CA THR A 3 -5.40 8.46 9.94
C THR A 3 -6.37 9.00 8.90
N LYS A 4 -5.89 9.30 7.69
CA LYS A 4 -6.73 9.77 6.58
C LYS A 4 -7.18 8.58 5.74
N TYR A 5 -8.49 8.39 5.66
CA TYR A 5 -9.10 7.34 4.85
C TYR A 5 -9.45 7.86 3.46
N PHE A 6 -9.27 7.02 2.44
CA PHE A 6 -9.56 7.35 1.05
C PHE A 6 -9.71 6.08 0.21
N TYR A 7 -10.19 6.23 -1.03
CA TYR A 7 -10.26 5.15 -2.01
C TYR A 7 -8.97 5.05 -2.82
N SER A 8 -8.26 3.93 -2.72
CA SER A 8 -7.12 3.60 -3.57
C SER A 8 -6.86 2.09 -3.57
N ASN A 9 -5.79 1.63 -4.19
CA ASN A 9 -5.33 0.26 -4.03
C ASN A 9 -3.83 0.23 -3.69
N CYS A 10 -3.39 -0.90 -3.13
CA CYS A 10 -2.02 -1.08 -2.68
C CYS A 10 -0.98 -0.92 -3.80
N LEU A 11 -1.29 -1.32 -5.03
CA LEU A 11 -0.41 -1.17 -6.18
C LEU A 11 -0.24 0.30 -6.60
N PHE A 12 -1.33 1.05 -6.72
CA PHE A 12 -1.30 2.46 -7.10
C PHE A 12 -0.56 3.30 -6.07
N GLU A 13 -0.79 3.09 -4.78
CA GLU A 13 -0.05 3.82 -3.75
C GLU A 13 1.44 3.45 -3.75
N ALA A 14 1.78 2.18 -3.98
CA ALA A 14 3.18 1.76 -4.11
C ALA A 14 3.88 2.40 -5.33
N ILE A 15 3.20 2.45 -6.49
CA ILE A 15 3.69 3.13 -7.69
C ILE A 15 3.82 4.63 -7.43
N LYS A 16 2.84 5.29 -6.78
CA LYS A 16 2.95 6.71 -6.40
C LYS A 16 4.16 6.97 -5.51
N GLY A 17 4.43 6.09 -4.54
CA GLY A 17 5.64 6.16 -3.71
C GLY A 17 6.91 6.09 -4.56
N LYS A 18 6.96 5.14 -5.50
CA LYS A 18 8.06 4.98 -6.44
C LYS A 18 8.26 6.18 -7.36
N LEU A 19 7.19 6.81 -7.84
CA LEU A 19 7.27 8.01 -8.68
C LEU A 19 7.77 9.23 -7.90
N LYS A 20 7.46 9.34 -6.60
CA LYS A 20 7.94 10.45 -5.74
C LYS A 20 9.44 10.36 -5.45
N ASP A 21 9.96 9.16 -5.23
CA ASP A 21 11.40 8.94 -5.03
C ASP A 21 11.84 7.61 -5.66
N TRP A 22 12.10 7.69 -6.96
CA TRP A 22 12.43 6.52 -7.76
C TRP A 22 13.70 5.80 -7.30
N LYS A 23 14.66 6.53 -6.73
CA LYS A 23 15.96 5.97 -6.32
C LYS A 23 15.88 5.25 -4.99
N ASN A 24 15.12 5.78 -4.03
CA ASN A 24 15.09 5.24 -2.66
C ASN A 24 13.89 4.36 -2.36
N VAL A 25 12.85 4.36 -3.20
CA VAL A 25 11.67 3.53 -3.00
C VAL A 25 11.75 2.23 -3.79
N GLU A 26 11.45 1.11 -3.15
CA GLU A 26 11.31 -0.21 -3.78
C GLU A 26 9.90 -0.73 -3.60
N VAL A 27 9.25 -1.17 -4.68
CA VAL A 27 7.93 -1.79 -4.63
C VAL A 27 8.11 -3.30 -4.51
N LYS A 28 7.49 -3.90 -3.50
CA LYS A 28 7.51 -5.35 -3.29
C LYS A 28 6.10 -5.91 -3.31
N LYS A 29 5.95 -7.04 -4.00
CA LYS A 29 4.78 -7.90 -3.89
C LYS A 29 4.95 -8.79 -2.66
N VAL A 30 3.98 -8.76 -1.76
CA VAL A 30 3.91 -9.62 -0.59
C VAL A 30 2.64 -10.47 -0.66
N ARG A 31 2.74 -11.69 -0.13
CA ARG A 31 1.59 -12.59 -0.03
C ARG A 31 0.78 -12.17 1.19
N SER A 32 -0.47 -11.76 1.00
CA SER A 32 -1.38 -11.54 2.11
C SER A 32 -1.76 -12.87 2.75
N MET A 33 -2.20 -12.85 4.02
CA MET A 33 -2.69 -14.04 4.73
C MET A 33 -3.78 -14.78 3.95
N ASP A 34 -4.63 -14.06 3.23
CA ASP A 34 -5.74 -14.61 2.45
C ASP A 34 -5.36 -15.02 1.01
N ASN A 35 -4.08 -15.29 0.74
CA ASN A 35 -3.53 -15.52 -0.62
C ASN A 35 -3.76 -14.37 -1.62
N MET A 36 -4.28 -13.23 -1.16
CA MET A 36 -4.45 -12.05 -2.01
C MET A 36 -3.09 -11.41 -2.31
N VAL A 37 -2.95 -10.96 -3.56
CA VAL A 37 -1.79 -10.19 -4.00
C VAL A 37 -1.81 -8.83 -3.30
N HIS A 38 -0.77 -8.54 -2.51
CA HIS A 38 -0.63 -7.26 -1.84
C HIS A 38 0.69 -6.59 -2.24
N PHE A 39 0.69 -5.28 -2.39
CA PHE A 39 1.88 -4.51 -2.73
C PHE A 39 2.22 -3.56 -1.60
N VAL A 40 3.50 -3.52 -1.25
CA VAL A 40 4.07 -2.58 -0.28
C VAL A 40 5.16 -1.77 -0.98
N TRP A 41 5.48 -0.60 -0.45
CA TRP A 41 6.65 0.15 -0.89
C TRP A 41 7.56 0.48 0.28
N ILE A 42 8.85 0.28 0.07
CA ILE A 42 9.88 0.45 1.08
C ILE A 42 10.72 1.65 0.72
N ASN A 43 10.72 2.67 1.56
CA ASN A 43 11.68 3.76 1.49
C ASN A 43 12.98 3.34 2.19
N LYS A 44 14.02 3.03 1.41
CA LYS A 44 15.34 2.59 1.90
C LYS A 44 16.05 3.67 2.70
N LYS A 45 15.86 4.94 2.34
CA LYS A 45 16.49 6.09 3.01
C LYS A 45 15.96 6.27 4.43
N GLU A 46 14.66 6.15 4.61
CA GLU A 46 14.00 6.32 5.91
C GLU A 46 13.87 5.02 6.70
N LYS A 47 14.16 3.88 6.08
CA LYS A 47 13.89 2.53 6.60
C LYS A 47 12.42 2.36 7.02
N ILE A 48 11.50 2.81 6.16
CA ILE A 48 10.05 2.73 6.39
C ILE A 48 9.42 1.89 5.28
N GLN A 49 8.67 0.88 5.68
CA GLN A 49 7.72 0.19 4.82
C GLN A 49 6.38 0.90 4.93
N TYR A 50 5.76 1.13 3.79
CA TYR A 50 4.41 1.62 3.68
C TYR A 50 3.53 0.61 2.95
N ASP A 51 2.26 0.60 3.32
CA ASP A 51 1.25 -0.23 2.68
C ASP A 51 -0.12 0.45 2.76
N PHE A 52 -1.02 0.07 1.86
CA PHE A 52 -2.39 0.55 1.88
C PHE A 52 -3.29 -0.51 2.53
N ALA A 53 -3.72 -0.24 3.76
CA ALA A 53 -4.61 -1.13 4.51
C ALA A 53 -6.06 -0.88 4.12
N GLN A 54 -6.69 -1.91 3.55
CA GLN A 54 -8.11 -1.92 3.28
C GLN A 54 -8.91 -2.12 4.56
N VAL A 55 -9.98 -1.33 4.74
CA VAL A 55 -10.87 -1.42 5.91
C VAL A 55 -12.14 -2.22 5.60
N GLN A 56 -12.60 -2.19 4.35
CA GLN A 56 -13.80 -2.90 3.91
C GLN A 56 -13.56 -3.60 2.57
N ILE A 57 -13.83 -4.89 2.53
CA ILE A 57 -14.02 -5.65 1.28
C ILE A 57 -15.48 -5.47 0.90
N ILE A 58 -15.75 -4.54 -0.02
CA ILE A 58 -17.07 -4.47 -0.60
C ILE A 58 -17.16 -5.63 -1.61
N LYS A 59 -18.25 -6.41 -1.59
CA LYS A 59 -18.39 -7.67 -2.35
C LYS A 59 -18.93 -7.42 -3.76
N HIS A 60 -18.26 -6.60 -4.57
CA HIS A 60 -18.66 -6.39 -5.97
C HIS A 60 -17.52 -6.70 -6.96
N TRP A 61 -17.87 -7.44 -8.01
CA TRP A 61 -17.01 -7.89 -9.12
C TRP A 61 -16.16 -6.81 -9.80
N PHE A 62 -16.59 -5.53 -9.82
CA PHE A 62 -15.81 -4.42 -10.40
C PHE A 62 -14.75 -3.82 -9.46
N GLN A 63 -14.51 -4.38 -8.28
CA GLN A 63 -13.73 -3.71 -7.23
C GLN A 63 -12.25 -4.06 -7.15
N TYR A 64 -11.70 -4.77 -8.12
CA TYR A 64 -10.27 -5.10 -8.14
C TYR A 64 -9.34 -3.87 -8.25
N ILE A 65 -9.88 -2.66 -8.43
CA ILE A 65 -9.09 -1.46 -8.74
C ILE A 65 -9.11 -0.41 -7.60
N ARG A 66 -10.14 -0.35 -6.74
CA ARG A 66 -10.26 0.69 -5.69
C ARG A 66 -10.92 0.17 -4.41
N PHE A 67 -10.22 0.36 -3.29
CA PHE A 67 -10.61 -0.06 -1.95
C PHE A 67 -10.62 1.14 -1.01
N TYR A 68 -11.60 1.20 -0.09
CA TYR A 68 -11.58 2.17 1.00
C TYR A 68 -10.58 1.73 2.07
N GLY A 69 -9.63 2.61 2.38
CA GLY A 69 -8.51 2.26 3.24
C GLY A 69 -7.67 3.46 3.64
N TYR A 70 -6.51 3.18 4.20
CA TYR A 70 -5.57 4.19 4.68
C TYR A 70 -4.13 3.73 4.51
N ILE A 71 -3.19 4.68 4.51
CA ILE A 71 -1.76 4.36 4.48
C ILE A 71 -1.30 3.97 5.88
N ARG A 72 -0.67 2.80 5.96
CA ARG A 72 0.10 2.36 7.12
C ARG A 72 1.58 2.60 6.88
N LYS A 73 2.30 2.81 7.98
CA LYS A 73 3.76 2.94 8.00
C LYS A 73 4.31 2.02 9.09
N LYS A 74 5.36 1.28 8.75
CA LYS A 74 6.08 0.39 9.66
C LYS A 74 7.56 0.63 9.50
N LYS A 75 8.26 0.92 10.60
CA LYS A 75 9.72 1.04 10.59
C LYS A 75 10.32 -0.34 10.41
N ILE A 76 11.26 -0.46 9.49
CA ILE A 76 12.04 -1.68 9.24
C ILE A 76 13.31 -1.55 10.08
N LYS A 77 13.60 -2.55 10.92
CA LYS A 77 14.85 -2.59 11.71
C LYS A 77 16.02 -2.92 10.78
#